data_AF-A0A5B8W9A8-F1
#
_entry.id   AF-A0A5B8W9A8-F1
#
_cell.length_a   1.000
_cell.length_b   1.000
_cell.length_c   1.000
_cell.angle_alpha   90.00
_cell.angle_beta   90.00
_cell.angle_gamma   90.00
#
_symmetry.space_group_name_H-M   'P 1'
#
loop_
_entity.id
_entity.type
_entity.pdbx_description
1 polymer ?
#
loop_
_entity_poly.entity_id
_entity_poly.type
_entity_poly.pdbx_seq_one_letter_code
_entity_poly.pdbx_strand_id
1 'polypeptide(L)'
;MKITEQTNRLIELGLDADILNHYREPHRFYHTLDHLDDLCSQLELKGFADNHALLLATVFHDIIYDPRSVTNEEDSAKYFNEVFIGDQHLKDEVTQIILDTKTHQPKTELSKVFCDADLNILTQPFDKLLQYEQQIFKEFQFVDYSIYREKRVEVLRSLQQNVNNPALEYLIDYVRTRQPRIAVYPGSFNPFHKGHFNILQKAEQVFDKVIIARGVNPGKEATSYALPDILKYRQLATYEGLLTDFTGNLGYPVTIIRGLRNGSDLQYELNQYRYMQELGDKNINVIAIFCDMEFEHISSTGIRQLEKYGKAGEYLV
;
A
#
# COMPACT_ATOMS: atom_id res chain seq x y z
N MET A 1 -6.49 3.05 -26.10
CA MET A 1 -6.32 1.59 -26.27
C MET A 1 -6.16 0.90 -24.92
N LYS A 2 -6.74 -0.29 -24.69
CA LYS A 2 -6.52 -1.03 -23.44
C LYS A 2 -5.35 -2.01 -23.54
N ILE A 3 -4.56 -2.19 -22.48
CA ILE A 3 -3.46 -3.17 -22.45
C ILE A 3 -3.96 -4.61 -22.61
N THR A 4 -5.16 -4.90 -22.09
CA THR A 4 -5.82 -6.20 -22.24
C THR A 4 -6.24 -6.50 -23.69
N GLU A 5 -6.36 -5.48 -24.55
CA GLU A 5 -6.58 -5.66 -25.99
C GLU A 5 -5.26 -5.92 -26.74
N GLN A 6 -4.11 -5.67 -26.11
CA GLN A 6 -2.77 -5.92 -26.67
C GLN A 6 -2.22 -7.31 -26.37
N THR A 7 -2.97 -8.16 -25.65
CA THR A 7 -2.52 -9.51 -25.27
C THR A 7 -2.06 -10.35 -26.45
N ASN A 8 -2.73 -10.27 -27.60
CA ASN A 8 -2.30 -10.99 -28.80
C ASN A 8 -0.91 -10.53 -29.28
N ARG A 9 -0.60 -9.24 -29.23
CA ARG A 9 0.73 -8.73 -29.58
C ARG A 9 1.79 -9.18 -28.59
N LEU A 10 1.47 -9.23 -27.30
CA LEU A 10 2.39 -9.77 -26.29
C LEU A 10 2.71 -11.25 -26.58
N ILE A 11 1.71 -12.04 -26.94
CA ILE A 11 1.87 -13.46 -27.33
C ILE A 11 2.70 -13.58 -28.62
N GLU A 12 2.46 -12.72 -29.62
CA GLU A 12 3.28 -12.67 -30.84
C GLU A 12 4.74 -12.30 -30.56
N LEU A 13 5.00 -11.51 -29.52
CA LEU A 13 6.33 -11.19 -29.01
C LEU A 13 6.92 -12.28 -28.08
N GLY A 14 6.22 -13.41 -27.90
CA GLY A 14 6.68 -14.56 -27.13
C GLY A 14 6.47 -14.45 -25.63
N LEU A 15 5.55 -13.59 -25.17
CA LEU A 15 5.24 -13.38 -23.76
C LEU A 15 3.90 -14.01 -23.37
N ASP A 16 3.85 -14.56 -22.16
CA ASP A 16 2.60 -15.05 -21.58
C ASP A 16 1.70 -13.87 -21.17
N ALA A 17 0.41 -13.98 -21.46
CA ALA A 17 -0.61 -13.02 -21.04
C ALA A 17 -0.73 -12.91 -19.51
N ASP A 18 -0.43 -14.00 -18.79
CA ASP A 18 -0.52 -14.08 -17.34
C ASP A 18 0.43 -13.12 -16.61
N ILE A 19 1.41 -12.56 -17.33
CA ILE A 19 2.31 -11.53 -16.83
C ILE A 19 1.55 -10.29 -16.30
N LEU A 20 0.37 -10.00 -16.85
CA LEU A 20 -0.48 -8.90 -16.41
C LEU A 20 -1.11 -9.14 -15.02
N ASN A 21 -1.04 -10.36 -14.48
CA ASN A 21 -1.54 -10.67 -13.13
C ASN A 21 -0.71 -9.99 -12.02
N HIS A 22 0.55 -9.60 -12.30
CA HIS A 22 1.34 -8.77 -11.38
C HIS A 22 0.61 -7.46 -11.02
N TYR A 23 -0.09 -6.86 -11.97
CA TYR A 23 -0.83 -5.61 -11.76
C TYR A 23 -2.17 -5.79 -11.00
N ARG A 24 -2.47 -7.02 -10.56
CA ARG A 24 -3.62 -7.37 -9.71
C ARG A 24 -3.22 -7.68 -8.27
N GLU A 25 -1.94 -7.54 -7.92
CA GLU A 25 -1.48 -7.74 -6.55
C GLU A 25 -2.19 -6.77 -5.58
N PRO A 26 -2.59 -7.23 -4.38
CA PRO A 26 -3.50 -6.49 -3.50
C PRO A 26 -2.90 -5.21 -2.92
N HIS A 27 -1.59 -5.00 -3.01
CA HIS A 27 -0.92 -3.79 -2.54
C HIS A 27 -0.82 -2.69 -3.59
N ARG A 28 -1.19 -2.97 -4.85
CA ARG A 28 -1.18 -1.99 -5.95
C ARG A 28 -2.52 -1.25 -5.99
N PHE A 29 -2.45 0.08 -5.98
CA PHE A 29 -3.63 0.95 -6.06
C PHE A 29 -3.52 2.00 -7.17
N TYR A 30 -2.32 2.47 -7.47
CA TYR A 30 -2.02 3.30 -8.63
C TYR A 30 -1.44 2.43 -9.75
N HIS A 31 -0.40 1.65 -9.44
CA HIS A 31 0.35 0.81 -10.40
C HIS A 31 -0.42 -0.45 -10.77
N THR A 32 -1.55 -0.27 -11.45
CA THR A 32 -2.57 -1.28 -11.80
C THR A 32 -2.76 -1.37 -13.31
N LEU A 33 -3.64 -2.25 -13.79
CA LEU A 33 -3.99 -2.31 -15.22
C LEU A 33 -4.57 -0.98 -15.75
N ASP A 34 -5.25 -0.20 -14.92
CA ASP A 34 -5.79 1.10 -15.33
C ASP A 34 -4.68 2.11 -15.64
N HIS A 35 -3.55 2.03 -14.94
CA HIS A 35 -2.37 2.85 -15.22
C HIS A 35 -1.71 2.44 -16.54
N LEU A 36 -1.64 1.14 -16.83
CA LEU A 36 -1.17 0.65 -18.13
C LEU A 36 -2.07 1.08 -19.29
N ASP A 37 -3.39 1.11 -19.07
CA ASP A 37 -4.38 1.60 -20.03
C ASP A 37 -4.19 3.11 -20.32
N ASP A 38 -3.88 3.94 -19.31
CA ASP A 38 -3.55 5.36 -19.52
C ASP A 38 -2.27 5.50 -20.35
N LEU A 39 -1.19 4.82 -19.96
CA LEU A 39 0.08 4.79 -20.70
C LEU A 39 -0.12 4.41 -22.17
N CYS A 40 -0.82 3.30 -22.42
CA CYS A 40 -1.15 2.84 -23.77
C CYS A 40 -1.88 3.92 -24.58
N SER A 41 -2.85 4.60 -23.95
CA SER A 41 -3.63 5.66 -24.59
C SER A 41 -2.79 6.91 -24.87
N GLN A 42 -1.88 7.29 -23.97
CA GLN A 42 -0.96 8.42 -24.19
C GLN A 42 0.03 8.14 -25.33
N LEU A 43 0.57 6.93 -25.39
CA LEU A 43 1.49 6.52 -26.46
C LEU A 43 0.78 6.47 -27.82
N GLU A 44 -0.47 5.99 -27.86
CA GLU A 44 -1.31 6.02 -29.06
C GLU A 44 -1.54 7.45 -29.56
N LEU A 45 -1.90 8.39 -28.68
CA LEU A 45 -2.09 9.81 -29.04
C LEU A 45 -0.83 10.46 -29.58
N LYS A 46 0.34 10.02 -29.12
CA LYS A 46 1.66 10.48 -29.62
C LYS A 46 2.10 9.78 -30.91
N GLY A 47 1.31 8.86 -31.46
CA GLY A 47 1.61 8.15 -32.70
C GLY A 47 2.52 6.92 -32.53
N PHE A 48 2.63 6.39 -31.30
CA PHE A 48 3.48 5.24 -30.96
C PHE A 48 2.69 3.96 -30.68
N ALA A 49 1.43 3.88 -31.13
CA ALA A 49 0.57 2.71 -30.91
C ALA A 49 1.21 1.39 -31.38
N ASP A 50 2.05 1.44 -32.41
CA ASP A 50 2.69 0.26 -33.00
C ASP A 50 4.15 0.00 -32.56
N ASN A 51 4.65 0.77 -31.59
CA ASN A 51 6.03 0.64 -31.15
C ASN A 51 6.17 -0.48 -30.11
N HIS A 52 6.82 -1.58 -30.48
CA HIS A 52 7.04 -2.72 -29.59
C HIS A 52 7.88 -2.39 -28.36
N ALA A 53 8.89 -1.52 -28.47
CA ALA A 53 9.72 -1.14 -27.33
C ALA A 53 8.90 -0.40 -26.26
N LEU A 54 8.06 0.54 -26.68
CA LEU A 54 7.19 1.29 -25.77
C LEU A 54 6.05 0.44 -25.20
N LEU A 55 5.51 -0.51 -25.98
CA LEU A 55 4.55 -1.49 -25.47
C LEU A 55 5.17 -2.38 -24.38
N LEU A 56 6.36 -2.92 -24.64
CA LEU A 56 7.08 -3.74 -23.67
C LEU A 56 7.47 -2.92 -22.43
N ALA A 57 8.00 -1.71 -22.60
CA ALA A 57 8.28 -0.82 -21.47
C ALA A 57 7.01 -0.53 -20.63
N THR A 58 5.86 -0.33 -21.29
CA THR A 58 4.57 -0.15 -20.59
C THR A 58 4.28 -1.35 -19.68
N VAL A 59 4.40 -2.57 -20.19
CA VAL A 59 4.14 -3.79 -19.40
C VAL A 59 5.18 -4.03 -18.31
N PHE A 60 6.44 -3.68 -18.54
CA PHE A 60 7.53 -4.13 -17.70
C PHE A 60 8.08 -3.09 -16.73
N HIS A 61 7.92 -1.78 -16.92
CA HIS A 61 8.59 -0.79 -16.08
C HIS A 61 8.27 -0.90 -14.58
N ASP A 62 7.04 -1.27 -14.23
CA ASP A 62 6.55 -1.47 -12.85
C ASP A 62 6.02 -2.90 -12.58
N ILE A 63 6.48 -3.88 -13.36
CA ILE A 63 6.00 -5.25 -13.23
C ILE A 63 6.40 -5.90 -11.90
N ILE A 64 7.59 -5.57 -11.40
CA ILE A 64 8.01 -5.85 -10.04
C ILE A 64 7.84 -4.56 -9.25
N TYR A 65 6.91 -4.56 -8.30
CA TYR A 65 6.60 -3.37 -7.52
C TYR A 65 6.42 -3.73 -6.06
N ASP A 66 7.32 -3.24 -5.22
CA ASP A 66 7.12 -3.12 -3.79
C ASP A 66 7.31 -1.66 -3.41
N PRO A 67 6.29 -0.96 -2.88
CA PRO A 67 6.41 0.46 -2.52
C PRO A 67 7.44 0.71 -1.40
N ARG A 68 7.92 -0.35 -0.74
CA ARG A 68 9.01 -0.30 0.25
C ARG A 68 10.40 -0.45 -0.36
N SER A 69 10.48 -0.88 -1.61
CA SER A 69 11.74 -1.11 -2.32
C SER A 69 12.21 0.17 -3.03
N VAL A 70 13.53 0.27 -3.19
CA VAL A 70 14.19 1.34 -3.96
C VAL A 70 14.82 0.80 -5.26
N THR A 71 14.54 -0.47 -5.59
CA THR A 71 15.12 -1.19 -6.74
C THR A 71 14.06 -1.70 -7.71
N ASN A 72 12.82 -1.19 -7.64
CA ASN A 72 11.70 -1.70 -8.47
C ASN A 72 12.03 -1.68 -9.96
N GLU A 73 12.65 -0.61 -10.46
CA GLU A 73 13.01 -0.49 -11.88
C GLU A 73 14.13 -1.46 -12.26
N GLU A 74 15.15 -1.64 -11.41
CA GLU A 74 16.20 -2.63 -11.64
C GLU A 74 15.67 -4.06 -11.59
N ASP A 75 14.79 -4.38 -10.64
CA ASP A 75 14.19 -5.70 -10.48
C ASP A 75 13.23 -6.01 -11.64
N SER A 76 12.48 -5.00 -12.11
CA SER A 76 11.62 -5.06 -13.29
C SER A 76 12.42 -5.26 -14.58
N ALA A 77 13.51 -4.50 -14.76
CA ALA A 77 14.42 -4.66 -15.89
C ALA A 77 15.09 -6.03 -15.88
N LYS A 78 15.51 -6.52 -14.71
CA LYS A 78 16.06 -7.87 -14.57
C LYS A 78 15.02 -8.94 -14.94
N TYR A 79 13.80 -8.83 -14.42
CA TYR A 79 12.72 -9.75 -14.74
C TYR A 79 12.40 -9.77 -16.24
N PHE A 80 12.28 -8.60 -16.86
CA PHE A 80 12.15 -8.47 -18.32
C PHE A 80 13.27 -9.20 -19.06
N ASN A 81 14.52 -9.03 -18.62
CA ASN A 81 15.66 -9.67 -19.23
C ASN A 81 15.68 -11.20 -19.08
N GLU A 82 15.06 -11.74 -18.04
CA GLU A 82 14.93 -13.18 -17.83
C GLU A 82 13.82 -13.79 -18.71
N VAL A 83 12.69 -13.10 -18.88
CA VAL A 83 11.51 -13.65 -19.57
C VAL A 83 11.49 -13.38 -21.07
N PHE A 84 12.08 -12.27 -21.54
CA PHE A 84 12.07 -11.92 -22.96
C PHE A 84 13.24 -12.57 -23.72
N ILE A 85 12.92 -13.45 -24.67
CA ILE A 85 13.88 -14.23 -25.49
C ILE A 85 14.00 -13.66 -26.93
N GLY A 86 13.37 -12.52 -27.21
CA GLY A 86 13.35 -11.91 -28.54
C GLY A 86 14.65 -11.21 -28.95
N ASP A 87 14.51 -10.26 -29.88
CA ASP A 87 15.63 -9.50 -30.44
C ASP A 87 16.44 -8.76 -29.36
N GLN A 88 17.78 -8.86 -29.44
CA GLN A 88 18.67 -8.29 -28.43
C GLN A 88 18.66 -6.76 -28.44
N HIS A 89 18.52 -6.13 -29.62
CA HIS A 89 18.49 -4.68 -29.70
C HIS A 89 17.23 -4.12 -29.05
N LEU A 90 16.07 -4.74 -29.33
CA LEU A 90 14.80 -4.42 -28.65
C LEU A 90 14.90 -4.63 -27.14
N LYS A 91 15.54 -5.73 -26.70
CA LYS A 91 15.75 -6.04 -25.29
C LYS A 91 16.59 -4.97 -24.58
N ASP A 92 17.68 -4.54 -25.19
CA ASP A 92 18.54 -3.48 -24.65
C ASP A 92 17.82 -2.13 -24.59
N GLU A 93 17.03 -1.80 -25.62
CA GLU A 93 16.25 -0.57 -25.70
C GLU A 93 15.17 -0.50 -24.61
N VAL A 94 14.36 -1.56 -24.44
CA VAL A 94 13.35 -1.65 -23.38
C VAL A 94 13.99 -1.59 -22.00
N THR A 95 15.09 -2.31 -21.79
CA THR A 95 15.84 -2.27 -20.53
C THR A 95 16.29 -0.84 -20.20
N GLN A 96 16.78 -0.09 -21.19
CA GLN A 96 17.19 1.30 -20.97
C GLN A 96 16.01 2.21 -20.64
N ILE A 97 14.86 2.03 -21.31
CA ILE A 97 13.64 2.80 -21.02
C ILE A 97 13.21 2.55 -19.57
N ILE A 98 13.13 1.29 -19.12
CA ILE A 98 12.76 0.94 -17.74
C ILE A 98 13.72 1.57 -16.73
N LEU A 99 15.03 1.48 -16.95
CA LEU A 99 16.00 2.05 -16.01
C LEU A 99 15.98 3.59 -15.97
N ASP A 100 15.57 4.24 -17.06
CA ASP A 100 15.46 5.69 -17.14
C ASP A 100 14.21 6.24 -16.40
N THR A 101 13.19 5.41 -16.13
CA THR A 101 11.99 5.85 -15.36
C THR A 101 12.33 6.13 -13.90
N LYS A 102 13.31 5.44 -13.32
CA LYS A 102 13.73 5.60 -11.91
C LYS A 102 13.97 7.05 -11.50
N THR A 103 14.66 7.81 -12.35
CA THR A 103 14.97 9.24 -12.10
C THR A 103 14.18 10.17 -13.02
N HIS A 104 13.42 9.62 -13.96
CA HIS A 104 12.76 10.36 -15.04
C HIS A 104 13.73 11.30 -15.80
N GLN A 105 15.01 10.89 -15.93
CA GLN A 105 16.04 11.59 -16.70
C GLN A 105 16.39 10.75 -17.93
N PRO A 106 15.61 10.88 -19.02
CA PRO A 106 15.73 9.99 -20.18
C PRO A 106 17.07 10.18 -20.90
N LYS A 107 17.69 9.07 -21.30
CA LYS A 107 18.94 9.07 -22.11
C LYS A 107 18.70 8.87 -23.60
N THR A 108 17.50 8.45 -23.97
CA THR A 108 17.10 8.21 -25.36
C THR A 108 15.80 8.96 -25.69
N GLU A 109 15.51 9.15 -26.97
CA GLU A 109 14.25 9.78 -27.41
C GLU A 109 13.03 8.93 -27.03
N LEU A 110 13.12 7.59 -27.11
CA LEU A 110 12.03 6.72 -26.66
C LEU A 110 11.86 6.74 -25.14
N SER A 111 12.95 6.78 -24.37
CA SER A 111 12.88 6.98 -22.91
C SER A 111 12.15 8.29 -22.60
N LYS A 112 12.40 9.35 -23.36
CA LYS A 112 11.73 10.63 -23.19
C LYS A 112 10.23 10.54 -23.47
N VAL A 113 9.86 9.93 -24.60
CA VAL A 113 8.45 9.69 -24.95
C VAL A 113 7.74 8.89 -23.86
N PHE A 114 8.40 7.87 -23.32
CA PHE A 114 7.87 7.01 -22.26
C PHE A 114 7.72 7.77 -20.93
N CYS A 115 8.78 8.42 -20.43
CA CYS A 115 8.71 9.21 -19.19
C CYS A 115 7.65 10.31 -19.26
N ASP A 116 7.49 10.98 -20.42
CA ASP A 116 6.44 11.97 -20.62
C ASP A 116 5.03 11.35 -20.61
N ALA A 117 4.88 10.10 -21.03
CA ALA A 117 3.60 9.38 -20.98
C ALA A 117 3.30 8.88 -19.57
N ASP A 118 4.30 8.37 -18.85
CA ASP A 118 4.19 7.89 -17.47
C ASP A 118 3.84 9.02 -16.49
N LEU A 119 4.50 10.18 -16.65
CA LEU A 119 4.22 11.37 -15.86
C LEU A 119 2.99 12.16 -16.33
N ASN A 120 2.21 11.65 -17.29
CA ASN A 120 1.03 12.33 -17.82
C ASN A 120 0.02 12.70 -16.73
N ILE A 121 -0.11 11.88 -15.69
CA ILE A 121 -1.00 12.15 -14.54
C ILE A 121 -0.77 13.55 -13.94
N LEU A 122 0.46 14.06 -13.97
CA LEU A 122 0.83 15.36 -13.43
C LEU A 122 0.28 16.54 -14.24
N THR A 123 -0.14 16.30 -15.48
CA THR A 123 -0.76 17.31 -16.36
C THR A 123 -2.29 17.34 -16.26
N GLN A 124 -2.87 16.37 -15.55
CA GLN A 124 -4.32 16.19 -15.45
C GLN A 124 -4.98 17.22 -14.53
N PRO A 125 -6.30 17.44 -14.66
CA PRO A 125 -7.04 18.31 -13.75
C PRO A 125 -7.03 17.82 -12.30
N PHE A 126 -7.38 18.72 -11.38
CA PHE A 126 -7.26 18.50 -9.93
C PHE A 126 -8.02 17.26 -9.41
N ASP A 127 -9.17 16.93 -9.97
CA ASP A 127 -9.95 15.75 -9.58
C ASP A 127 -9.21 14.44 -9.86
N LYS A 128 -8.47 14.37 -10.98
CA LYS A 128 -7.62 13.22 -11.34
C LYS A 128 -6.37 13.16 -10.48
N LEU A 129 -5.74 14.31 -10.23
CA LEU A 129 -4.61 14.42 -9.31
C LEU A 129 -4.97 13.98 -7.88
N LEU A 130 -6.18 14.32 -7.42
CA LEU A 130 -6.68 13.91 -6.12
C LEU A 130 -6.91 12.39 -6.05
N GLN A 131 -7.46 11.78 -7.10
CA GLN A 131 -7.60 10.33 -7.19
C GLN A 131 -6.23 9.62 -7.17
N TYR A 132 -5.27 10.12 -7.95
CA TYR A 132 -3.89 9.66 -7.95
C TYR A 132 -3.27 9.70 -6.54
N GLU A 133 -3.38 10.82 -5.84
CA GLU A 133 -2.85 10.95 -4.48
C GLU A 133 -3.53 10.00 -3.49
N GLN A 134 -4.84 9.76 -3.62
CA GLN A 134 -5.54 8.78 -2.79
C GLN A 134 -5.05 7.35 -3.04
N GLN A 135 -4.74 6.99 -4.29
CA GLN A 135 -4.18 5.69 -4.66
C GLN A 135 -2.76 5.53 -4.12
N ILE A 136 -1.88 6.51 -4.34
CA ILE A 136 -0.51 6.49 -3.80
C ILE A 136 -0.55 6.41 -2.26
N PHE A 137 -1.44 7.14 -1.59
CA PHE A 137 -1.55 7.02 -0.14
C PHE A 137 -1.90 5.59 0.32
N LYS A 138 -2.67 4.83 -0.46
CA LYS A 138 -2.98 3.43 -0.14
C LYS A 138 -1.78 2.49 -0.34
N GLU A 139 -0.88 2.77 -1.27
CA GLU A 139 0.34 1.96 -1.47
C GLU A 139 1.36 2.21 -0.35
N PHE A 140 1.39 3.42 0.22
CA PHE A 140 2.33 3.82 1.28
C PHE A 140 1.77 3.69 2.71
N GLN A 141 0.77 2.84 2.93
CA GLN A 141 0.14 2.65 4.25
C GLN A 141 1.10 2.13 5.33
N PHE A 142 2.27 1.60 4.95
CA PHE A 142 3.33 1.18 5.87
C PHE A 142 4.12 2.35 6.48
N VAL A 143 4.10 3.53 5.86
CA VAL A 143 4.84 4.72 6.33
C VAL A 143 4.03 5.46 7.40
N ASP A 144 4.72 5.98 8.42
CA ASP A 144 4.09 6.90 9.37
C ASP A 144 3.50 8.12 8.65
N TYR A 145 2.30 8.55 9.06
CA TYR A 145 1.59 9.59 8.32
C TYR A 145 2.33 10.94 8.30
N SER A 146 3.00 11.32 9.39
CA SER A 146 3.75 12.58 9.43
C SER A 146 4.91 12.55 8.43
N ILE A 147 5.61 11.42 8.36
CA ILE A 147 6.71 11.19 7.42
C ILE A 147 6.18 11.16 5.99
N TYR A 148 5.10 10.41 5.73
CA TYR A 148 4.49 10.33 4.41
C TYR A 148 4.13 11.72 3.90
N ARG A 149 3.45 12.54 4.72
CA ARG A 149 3.04 13.89 4.33
C ARG A 149 4.22 14.76 3.94
N GLU A 150 5.28 14.77 4.75
CA GLU A 150 6.49 15.57 4.48
C GLU A 150 7.17 15.12 3.18
N LYS A 151 7.47 13.83 3.06
CA LYS A 151 8.15 13.27 1.90
C LYS A 151 7.33 13.33 0.63
N ARG A 152 6.01 13.17 0.73
CA ARG A 152 5.13 13.29 -0.44
C ARG A 152 5.11 14.71 -0.99
N VAL A 153 5.14 15.73 -0.14
CA VAL A 153 5.27 17.13 -0.57
C VAL A 153 6.60 17.38 -1.28
N GLU A 154 7.71 16.83 -0.76
CA GLU A 154 9.03 16.92 -1.41
C GLU A 154 9.00 16.29 -2.82
N VAL A 155 8.45 15.08 -2.94
CA VAL A 155 8.31 14.37 -4.22
C VAL A 155 7.46 15.16 -5.21
N LEU A 156 6.28 15.63 -4.81
CA LEU A 156 5.39 16.39 -5.69
C LEU A 156 6.04 17.70 -6.17
N ARG A 157 6.79 18.41 -5.30
CA ARG A 157 7.55 19.60 -5.69
C ARG A 157 8.67 19.29 -6.67
N SER A 158 9.37 18.17 -6.49
CA SER A 158 10.40 17.73 -7.42
C SER A 158 9.79 17.45 -8.80
N LEU A 159 8.67 16.73 -8.84
CA LEU A 159 7.97 16.38 -10.08
C LEU A 159 7.39 17.61 -10.79
N GLN A 160 6.89 18.59 -10.03
CA GLN A 160 6.35 19.84 -10.55
C GLN A 160 7.36 20.67 -11.35
N GLN A 161 8.66 20.58 -11.05
CA GLN A 161 9.70 21.37 -11.75
C GLN A 161 9.71 21.11 -13.27
N ASN A 162 9.24 19.93 -13.68
CA ASN A 162 9.22 19.49 -15.07
C ASN A 162 7.83 19.62 -15.73
N VAL A 163 6.82 20.13 -15.00
CA VAL A 163 5.42 20.15 -15.46
C VAL A 163 4.75 21.50 -15.16
N ASN A 164 4.25 22.17 -16.20
CA ASN A 164 3.48 23.40 -16.04
C ASN A 164 1.99 23.10 -15.83
N ASN A 165 1.62 22.69 -14.61
CA ASN A 165 0.22 22.48 -14.21
C ASN A 165 -0.10 23.21 -12.89
N PRO A 166 -0.92 24.27 -12.89
CA PRO A 166 -1.27 24.99 -11.65
C PRO A 166 -2.06 24.13 -10.66
N ALA A 167 -2.70 23.03 -11.12
CA ALA A 167 -3.43 22.13 -10.23
C ALA A 167 -2.52 21.36 -9.25
N LEU A 168 -1.23 21.24 -9.55
CA LEU A 168 -0.25 20.60 -8.65
C LEU A 168 -0.06 21.39 -7.35
N GLU A 169 -0.16 22.73 -7.37
CA GLU A 169 -0.10 23.54 -6.15
C GLU A 169 -1.27 23.22 -5.22
N TYR A 170 -2.49 23.10 -5.77
CA TYR A 170 -3.66 22.69 -4.98
C TYR A 170 -3.50 21.29 -4.42
N LEU A 171 -2.87 20.36 -5.16
CA LEU A 171 -2.58 19.01 -4.67
C LEU A 171 -1.57 19.05 -3.52
N ILE A 172 -0.49 19.80 -3.66
CA ILE A 172 0.53 19.95 -2.61
C ILE A 172 -0.08 20.55 -1.35
N ASP A 173 -0.90 21.59 -1.49
CA ASP A 173 -1.62 22.21 -0.38
C ASP A 173 -2.61 21.24 0.27
N TYR A 174 -3.32 20.44 -0.53
CA TYR A 174 -4.17 19.36 -0.04
C TYR A 174 -3.36 18.35 0.78
N VAL A 175 -2.26 17.80 0.26
CA VAL A 175 -1.43 16.83 0.99
C VAL A 175 -0.91 17.42 2.30
N ARG A 176 -0.44 18.67 2.29
CA ARG A 176 0.08 19.37 3.47
C ARG A 176 -0.98 19.56 4.57
N THR A 177 -2.23 19.80 4.18
CA THR A 177 -3.31 20.19 5.12
C THR A 177 -4.29 19.07 5.42
N ARG A 178 -4.25 17.97 4.67
CA ARG A 178 -5.11 16.80 4.86
C ARG A 178 -5.00 16.28 6.29
N GLN A 179 -6.15 15.94 6.87
CA GLN A 179 -6.24 15.21 8.12
C GLN A 179 -7.02 13.91 7.85
N PRO A 180 -6.33 12.82 7.47
CA PRO A 180 -6.99 11.55 7.25
C PRO A 180 -7.53 11.01 8.59
N ARG A 181 -8.58 10.20 8.49
CA ARG A 181 -9.10 9.45 9.63
C ARG A 181 -8.12 8.31 9.91
N ILE A 182 -7.25 8.51 10.89
CA ILE A 182 -6.27 7.50 11.32
C ILE A 182 -6.79 6.79 12.55
N ALA A 183 -6.67 5.47 12.54
CA ALA A 183 -6.94 4.65 13.70
C ALA A 183 -5.73 3.86 14.16
N VAL A 184 -5.71 3.53 15.45
CA VAL A 184 -4.78 2.59 16.06
C VAL A 184 -5.56 1.36 16.45
N TYR A 185 -5.15 0.20 15.94
CA TYR A 185 -5.66 -1.11 16.32
C TYR A 185 -4.66 -1.81 17.26
N PRO A 186 -4.81 -1.62 18.59
CA PRO A 186 -3.90 -2.19 19.57
C PRO A 186 -4.27 -3.62 19.95
N GLY A 187 -3.26 -4.45 20.17
CA GLY A 187 -3.42 -5.80 20.69
C GLY A 187 -2.09 -6.43 21.06
N SER A 188 -2.11 -7.55 21.80
CA SER A 188 -0.88 -8.33 22.00
C SER A 188 -0.52 -9.18 20.79
N PHE A 189 -1.50 -9.47 19.92
CA PHE A 189 -1.35 -10.23 18.66
C PHE A 189 -0.45 -11.46 18.80
N ASN A 190 -0.72 -12.30 19.82
CA ASN A 190 0.15 -13.40 20.22
C ASN A 190 -0.61 -14.76 20.19
N PRO A 191 -1.01 -15.29 19.03
CA PRO A 191 -0.76 -14.78 17.66
C PRO A 191 -1.85 -13.84 17.12
N PHE A 192 -1.52 -13.15 16.00
CA PHE A 192 -2.50 -12.53 15.10
C PHE A 192 -3.30 -13.63 14.39
N HIS A 193 -4.62 -13.49 14.26
CA HIS A 193 -5.51 -14.58 13.81
C HIS A 193 -6.69 -14.05 13.01
N LYS A 194 -7.48 -14.95 12.40
CA LYS A 194 -8.62 -14.60 11.52
C LYS A 194 -9.60 -13.58 12.13
N GLY A 195 -9.94 -13.73 13.41
CA GLY A 195 -10.76 -12.72 14.12
C GLY A 195 -10.13 -11.31 14.17
N HIS A 196 -8.81 -11.20 14.40
CA HIS A 196 -8.13 -9.89 14.35
C HIS A 196 -8.15 -9.32 12.92
N PHE A 197 -7.94 -10.16 11.92
CA PHE A 197 -7.96 -9.75 10.52
C PHE A 197 -9.35 -9.26 10.08
N ASN A 198 -10.43 -9.92 10.52
CA ASN A 198 -11.80 -9.48 10.26
C ASN A 198 -12.06 -8.06 10.79
N ILE A 199 -11.65 -7.78 12.03
CA ILE A 199 -11.76 -6.45 12.63
C ILE A 199 -10.93 -5.42 11.85
N LEU A 200 -9.69 -5.78 11.48
CA LEU A 200 -8.82 -4.93 10.69
C LEU A 200 -9.46 -4.58 9.33
N GLN A 201 -9.97 -5.57 8.59
CA GLN A 201 -10.62 -5.34 7.29
C GLN A 201 -11.83 -4.40 7.40
N LYS A 202 -12.64 -4.54 8.45
CA LYS A 202 -13.76 -3.62 8.73
C LYS A 202 -13.27 -2.22 9.09
N ALA A 203 -12.21 -2.12 9.89
CA ALA A 203 -11.62 -0.84 10.24
C ALA A 203 -11.09 -0.10 9.00
N GLU A 204 -10.45 -0.80 8.07
CA GLU A 204 -9.91 -0.24 6.82
C GLU A 204 -10.99 0.27 5.85
N GLN A 205 -12.26 -0.11 6.04
CA GLN A 205 -13.39 0.47 5.31
C GLN A 205 -13.86 1.80 5.91
N VAL A 206 -13.57 2.04 7.19
CA VAL A 206 -14.02 3.23 7.94
C VAL A 206 -12.92 4.28 8.00
N PHE A 207 -11.67 3.86 8.17
CA PHE A 207 -10.51 4.72 8.35
C PHE A 207 -9.67 4.77 7.09
N ASP A 208 -9.07 5.93 6.84
CA ASP A 208 -8.18 6.11 5.70
C ASP A 208 -6.81 5.45 5.94
N LYS A 209 -6.48 5.19 7.22
CA LYS A 209 -5.28 4.48 7.66
C LYS A 209 -5.49 3.79 9.00
N VAL A 210 -5.00 2.56 9.13
CA VAL A 210 -5.01 1.78 10.39
C VAL A 210 -3.59 1.39 10.77
N ILE A 211 -3.15 1.83 11.95
CA ILE A 211 -1.86 1.47 12.56
C ILE A 211 -2.07 0.24 13.43
N ILE A 212 -1.35 -0.85 13.17
CA ILE A 212 -1.42 -2.06 13.98
C ILE A 212 -0.36 -1.94 15.09
N ALA A 213 -0.81 -1.77 16.34
CA ALA A 213 0.07 -1.51 17.47
C ALA A 213 0.17 -2.74 18.39
N ARG A 214 1.32 -3.42 18.38
CA ARG A 214 1.58 -4.56 19.25
C ARG A 214 2.05 -4.07 20.63
N GLY A 215 1.21 -4.27 21.65
CA GLY A 215 1.57 -3.97 23.04
C GLY A 215 2.42 -5.07 23.65
N VAL A 216 3.61 -4.72 24.14
CA VAL A 216 4.50 -5.65 24.87
C VAL A 216 4.18 -5.54 26.36
N ASN A 217 3.81 -6.66 26.98
CA ASN A 217 3.52 -6.73 28.41
C ASN A 217 4.72 -7.38 29.15
N PRO A 218 5.42 -6.65 30.02
CA PRO A 218 6.59 -7.16 30.76
C PRO A 218 6.29 -8.39 31.62
N GLY A 219 5.03 -8.56 32.06
CA GLY A 219 4.59 -9.68 32.91
C GLY A 219 4.10 -10.91 32.15
N LYS A 220 4.13 -10.91 30.80
CA LYS A 220 3.77 -12.07 29.98
C LYS A 220 5.02 -12.67 29.34
N GLU A 221 5.00 -13.98 29.08
CA GLU A 221 6.04 -14.63 28.27
C GLU A 221 6.23 -13.88 26.94
N ALA A 222 7.49 -13.78 26.51
CA ALA A 222 7.86 -13.10 25.28
C ALA A 222 7.01 -13.59 24.11
N THR A 223 6.60 -12.69 23.22
CA THR A 223 5.75 -13.03 22.07
C THR A 223 6.48 -14.02 21.17
N SER A 224 5.97 -15.24 21.04
CA SER A 224 6.57 -16.30 20.24
C SER A 224 6.17 -16.24 18.75
N TYR A 225 5.17 -15.43 18.40
CA TYR A 225 4.68 -15.32 17.02
C TYR A 225 5.10 -14.01 16.37
N ALA A 226 5.63 -14.12 15.16
CA ALA A 226 5.78 -13.00 14.24
C ALA A 226 4.40 -12.54 13.73
N LEU A 227 4.31 -11.27 13.32
CA LEU A 227 3.15 -10.80 12.58
C LEU A 227 3.19 -11.38 11.15
N PRO A 228 2.04 -11.79 10.58
CA PRO A 228 2.00 -12.44 9.27
C PRO A 228 2.35 -11.48 8.13
N ASP A 229 2.93 -12.01 7.06
CA ASP A 229 3.39 -11.24 5.89
C ASP A 229 2.28 -10.45 5.19
N ILE A 230 1.02 -10.88 5.31
CA ILE A 230 -0.14 -10.13 4.80
C ILE A 230 -0.23 -8.70 5.36
N LEU A 231 0.40 -8.42 6.50
CA LEU A 231 0.42 -7.10 7.14
C LEU A 231 1.62 -6.24 6.70
N LYS A 232 2.52 -6.74 5.84
CA LYS A 232 3.79 -6.06 5.50
C LYS A 232 3.64 -4.69 4.82
N TYR A 233 2.49 -4.39 4.24
CA TYR A 233 2.16 -3.10 3.62
C TYR A 233 1.38 -2.15 4.54
N ARG A 234 1.21 -2.51 5.81
CA ARG A 234 0.55 -1.69 6.84
C ARG A 234 1.57 -1.16 7.82
N GLN A 235 1.25 -0.06 8.50
CA GLN A 235 2.13 0.47 9.53
C GLN A 235 2.03 -0.42 10.76
N LEU A 236 3.14 -1.10 11.06
CA LEU A 236 3.30 -1.92 12.25
C LEU A 236 4.08 -1.12 13.29
N ALA A 237 3.53 -1.03 14.50
CA ALA A 237 4.17 -0.40 15.63
C ALA A 237 4.26 -1.39 16.79
N THR A 238 5.28 -1.23 17.63
CA THR A 238 5.39 -1.91 18.92
C THR A 238 5.50 -0.84 20.00
N TYR A 239 4.83 -1.04 21.12
CA TYR A 239 4.91 -0.11 22.25
C TYR A 239 5.01 -0.85 23.57
N GLU A 240 5.65 -0.18 24.52
CA GLU A 240 5.75 -0.56 25.93
C GLU A 240 5.06 0.51 26.78
N GLY A 241 4.48 0.11 27.91
CA GLY A 241 3.74 1.04 28.78
C GLY A 241 2.28 1.26 28.38
N LEU A 242 1.75 2.46 28.64
CA LEU A 242 0.35 2.77 28.42
C LEU A 242 0.06 3.06 26.95
N LEU A 243 -1.06 2.53 26.45
CA LEU A 243 -1.54 2.80 25.10
C LEU A 243 -1.78 4.31 24.88
N THR A 244 -2.26 5.01 25.90
CA THR A 244 -2.52 6.46 25.85
C THR A 244 -1.25 7.24 25.54
N ASP A 245 -0.13 6.87 26.17
CA ASP A 245 1.18 7.52 25.95
C ASP A 245 1.67 7.25 24.53
N PHE A 246 1.56 5.99 24.06
CA PHE A 246 1.88 5.64 22.68
C PHE A 246 1.08 6.48 21.67
N THR A 247 -0.25 6.56 21.85
CA THR A 247 -1.10 7.34 20.95
C THR A 247 -0.83 8.84 21.01
N GLY A 248 -0.51 9.38 22.20
CA GLY A 248 -0.17 10.80 22.36
C GLY A 248 1.15 11.17 21.68
N ASN A 249 2.11 10.24 21.62
CA ASN A 249 3.40 10.45 20.99
C ASN A 249 3.38 10.42 19.45
N LEU A 250 2.26 10.03 18.81
CA LEU A 250 2.16 10.01 17.35
C LEU A 250 2.11 11.43 16.73
N GLY A 251 1.73 12.45 17.51
CA GLY A 251 1.70 13.84 17.04
C GLY A 251 0.54 14.18 16.10
N TYR A 252 -0.46 13.30 15.96
CA TYR A 252 -1.68 13.52 15.19
C TYR A 252 -2.88 12.82 15.85
N PRO A 253 -4.12 13.30 15.64
CA PRO A 253 -5.30 12.68 16.23
C PRO A 253 -5.52 11.27 15.70
N VAL A 254 -5.84 10.34 16.60
CA VAL A 254 -6.14 8.95 16.27
C VAL A 254 -7.40 8.47 16.98
N THR A 255 -8.05 7.47 16.39
CA THR A 255 -9.13 6.72 17.04
C THR A 255 -8.65 5.32 17.41
N ILE A 256 -8.89 4.90 18.65
CA ILE A 256 -8.53 3.56 19.12
C ILE A 256 -9.62 2.58 18.69
N ILE A 257 -9.24 1.51 18.00
CA ILE A 257 -10.14 0.42 17.63
C ILE A 257 -10.10 -0.67 18.69
N ARG A 258 -11.27 -1.12 19.16
CA ARG A 258 -11.41 -2.31 19.99
C ARG A 258 -12.32 -3.32 19.31
N GLY A 259 -11.89 -4.58 19.25
CA GLY A 259 -12.69 -5.66 18.70
C GLY A 259 -13.60 -6.24 19.77
N LEU A 260 -14.90 -6.36 19.50
CA LEU A 260 -15.86 -7.03 20.36
C LEU A 260 -16.29 -8.34 19.71
N ARG A 261 -16.07 -9.48 20.39
CA ARG A 261 -16.53 -10.78 19.91
C ARG A 261 -17.84 -11.19 20.59
N ASN A 262 -17.91 -11.02 21.91
CA ASN A 262 -19.08 -11.42 22.71
C ASN A 262 -19.39 -10.39 23.82
N GLY A 263 -20.44 -10.66 24.60
CA GLY A 263 -20.86 -9.77 25.69
C GLY A 263 -19.83 -9.58 26.82
N SER A 264 -18.93 -10.55 27.05
CA SER A 264 -17.89 -10.44 28.09
C SER A 264 -16.76 -9.50 27.66
N ASP A 265 -16.41 -9.47 26.37
CA ASP A 265 -15.47 -8.49 25.83
C ASP A 265 -15.99 -7.06 26.06
N LEU A 266 -17.29 -6.81 25.85
CA LEU A 266 -17.87 -5.46 26.01
C LEU A 266 -17.65 -4.88 27.41
N GLN A 267 -17.91 -5.66 28.46
CA GLN A 267 -17.75 -5.16 29.82
C GLN A 267 -16.29 -4.85 30.15
N TYR A 268 -15.37 -5.72 29.71
CA TYR A 268 -13.94 -5.50 29.86
C TYR A 268 -13.49 -4.23 29.12
N GLU A 269 -13.93 -4.06 27.86
CA GLU A 269 -13.56 -2.90 27.05
C GLU A 269 -14.13 -1.59 27.57
N LEU A 270 -15.35 -1.60 28.13
CA LEU A 270 -15.93 -0.43 28.77
C LEU A 270 -15.10 0.03 29.99
N ASN A 271 -14.60 -0.91 30.79
CA ASN A 271 -13.71 -0.58 31.91
C ASN A 271 -12.38 0.00 31.42
N GLN A 272 -11.77 -0.62 30.40
CA GLN A 272 -10.55 -0.09 29.79
C GLN A 272 -10.75 1.32 29.22
N TYR A 273 -11.90 1.57 28.59
CA TYR A 273 -12.25 2.89 28.08
C TYR A 273 -12.30 3.95 29.18
N ARG A 274 -12.88 3.65 30.35
CA ARG A 274 -12.91 4.59 31.48
C ARG A 274 -11.50 4.96 31.96
N TYR A 275 -10.61 3.98 32.10
CA TYR A 275 -9.20 4.26 32.42
C TYR A 275 -8.51 5.13 31.37
N MET A 276 -8.75 4.86 30.08
CA MET A 276 -8.18 5.69 29.01
C MET A 276 -8.68 7.13 29.08
N GLN A 277 -9.97 7.35 29.40
CA GLN A 277 -10.51 8.71 29.59
C GLN A 277 -9.90 9.44 30.80
N GLU A 278 -9.56 8.72 31.86
CA GLU A 278 -8.94 9.32 33.06
C GLU A 278 -7.44 9.59 32.88
N LEU A 279 -6.73 8.68 32.21
CA LEU A 279 -5.26 8.71 32.11
C LEU A 279 -4.75 9.45 30.88
N GLY A 280 -5.51 9.49 29.79
CA GLY A 280 -5.09 10.13 28.57
C GLY A 280 -5.75 11.49 28.34
N ASP A 281 -5.56 12.02 27.14
CA ASP A 281 -6.15 13.31 26.77
C ASP A 281 -7.68 13.27 26.79
N LYS A 282 -8.30 14.42 27.11
CA LYS A 282 -9.77 14.57 27.20
C LYS A 282 -10.53 14.23 25.90
N ASN A 283 -9.82 14.02 24.80
CA ASN A 283 -10.37 13.78 23.46
C ASN A 283 -10.07 12.37 22.92
N ILE A 284 -9.81 11.38 23.79
CA ILE A 284 -9.65 10.00 23.34
C ILE A 284 -10.94 9.48 22.69
N ASN A 285 -10.82 9.14 21.41
CA ASN A 285 -11.87 8.49 20.63
C ASN A 285 -11.64 6.98 20.62
N VAL A 286 -12.65 6.22 21.02
CA VAL A 286 -12.64 4.75 20.95
C VAL A 286 -13.83 4.28 20.15
N ILE A 287 -13.60 3.40 19.18
CA ILE A 287 -14.66 2.73 18.42
C ILE A 287 -14.54 1.23 18.65
N ALA A 288 -15.69 0.62 18.94
CA ALA A 288 -15.83 -0.82 18.97
C ALA A 288 -16.30 -1.33 17.61
N ILE A 289 -15.63 -2.36 17.09
CA ILE A 289 -16.04 -3.07 15.88
C ILE A 289 -16.41 -4.50 16.27
N PHE A 290 -17.57 -4.96 15.81
CA PHE A 290 -18.02 -6.32 16.05
C PHE A 290 -17.33 -7.31 15.12
N CYS A 291 -16.81 -8.39 15.70
CA CYS A 291 -16.27 -9.53 14.97
C CYS A 291 -17.41 -10.32 14.33
N ASP A 292 -17.20 -10.87 13.13
CA ASP A 292 -18.21 -11.77 12.55
C ASP A 292 -18.36 -13.05 13.38
N MET A 293 -19.59 -13.57 13.45
CA MET A 293 -19.96 -14.71 14.29
C MET A 293 -19.08 -15.95 14.03
N GLU A 294 -18.66 -16.16 12.78
CA GLU A 294 -17.80 -17.28 12.41
C GLU A 294 -16.42 -17.26 13.11
N PHE A 295 -15.94 -16.08 13.53
CA PHE A 295 -14.64 -15.92 14.20
C PHE A 295 -14.76 -15.68 15.72
N GLU A 296 -15.98 -15.63 16.26
CA GLU A 296 -16.23 -15.27 17.67
C GLU A 296 -15.53 -16.20 18.68
N HIS A 297 -15.46 -17.49 18.34
CA HIS A 297 -14.81 -18.52 19.16
C HIS A 297 -13.27 -18.46 19.12
N ILE A 298 -12.68 -17.68 18.21
CA ILE A 298 -11.23 -17.61 18.02
C ILE A 298 -10.61 -16.65 19.04
N SER A 299 -9.63 -17.15 19.78
CA SER A 299 -8.82 -16.33 20.70
C SER A 299 -7.36 -16.75 20.66
N SER A 300 -6.45 -15.79 20.84
CA SER A 300 -5.01 -16.10 20.94
C SER A 300 -4.71 -17.14 22.03
N THR A 301 -5.43 -17.11 23.16
CA THR A 301 -5.27 -18.11 24.24
C THR A 301 -5.72 -19.51 23.79
N GLY A 302 -6.86 -19.63 23.10
CA GLY A 302 -7.30 -20.90 22.52
C GLY A 302 -6.33 -21.43 21.47
N ILE A 303 -5.80 -20.56 20.61
CA ILE A 303 -4.83 -20.95 19.58
C ILE A 303 -3.54 -21.50 20.20
N ARG A 304 -2.99 -20.85 21.25
CA ARG A 304 -1.81 -21.37 21.97
C ARG A 304 -2.06 -22.73 22.62
N GLN A 305 -3.29 -23.04 23.00
CA GLN A 305 -3.65 -24.38 23.48
C GLN A 305 -3.73 -25.39 22.32
N LEU A 306 -4.33 -25.01 21.20
CA LEU A 306 -4.45 -25.83 19.99
C LEU A 306 -3.12 -26.11 19.30
N GLU A 307 -2.11 -25.27 19.50
CA GLU A 307 -0.74 -25.49 19.01
C GLU A 307 -0.16 -26.81 19.52
N LYS A 308 -0.44 -27.17 20.79
CA LYS A 308 -0.02 -28.45 21.39
C LYS A 308 -0.61 -29.67 20.67
N TYR A 309 -1.65 -29.47 19.88
CA TYR A 309 -2.34 -30.49 19.09
C TYR A 309 -2.10 -30.34 17.58
N GLY A 310 -1.23 -29.42 17.15
CA GLY A 310 -0.96 -29.17 15.73
C GLY A 310 -2.12 -28.55 14.96
N LYS A 311 -3.07 -27.90 15.66
CA LYS A 311 -4.32 -27.35 15.08
C LYS A 311 -4.36 -25.82 15.00
N ALA A 312 -3.29 -25.13 15.45
CA ALA A 312 -3.24 -23.68 15.46
C ALA A 312 -3.38 -23.04 14.07
N GLY A 313 -2.75 -23.64 13.04
CA GLY A 313 -2.69 -23.07 11.68
C GLY A 313 -4.06 -22.83 11.02
N GLU A 314 -5.09 -23.61 11.38
CA GLU A 314 -6.45 -23.45 10.84
C GLU A 314 -7.08 -22.08 11.17
N TYR A 315 -6.56 -21.37 12.17
CA TYR A 315 -7.08 -20.11 12.70
C TYR A 315 -6.17 -18.89 12.45
N LEU A 316 -4.97 -19.11 11.92
CA LEU A 316 -4.02 -18.07 11.55
C LEU A 316 -4.33 -17.53 10.13
N VAL A 317 -3.67 -16.42 9.78
CA VAL A 317 -3.80 -15.75 8.47
C VAL A 317 -2.50 -15.86 7.71
#